data_AF-A0A1F9XLM3-F1
#
_entry.id   AF-A0A1F9XLM3-F1
#
_cell.length_a   1.000
_cell.length_b   1.000
_cell.length_c   1.000
_cell.angle_alpha   90.00
_cell.angle_beta   90.00
_cell.angle_gamma   90.00
#
_symmetry.space_group_name_H-M   'P 1'
#
loop_
_entity.id
_entity.type
_entity.pdbx_description
1 polymer ?
#
loop_
_entity_poly.entity_id
_entity_poly.type
_entity_poly.pdbx_seq_one_letter_code
_entity_poly.pdbx_strand_id
1 'polypeptide(L)'
;MKKQENILNIIFALNIFVMCISAYFTVSGVIFMMGHKKTSAPPTATQVREAAPAAKPAEQPAPPPAPAMAEKAAPPAAAEKPSPEPAKEPVKTPEKPQPVKPQPPLAKAAPKKPAFKINSATYMLDDFNSGAANNGLDFETGSVSKYGGTIKYFVYKSNLSEDAGRESSLKMIFNVAGTPKAYVSYFSKMENVDISRYKRIAFDVKGSDGGETFMVSVDDGEKVAKMMLFASRQWRKVVVPFAGLNKKVNLKYFDGGIAIMVENKTANLKEGSIYIDNLTLE
;
A
#
# COMPACT_ATOMS: atom_id res chain seq x y z
N MET A 1 -31.85 22.22 10.05
CA MET A 1 -31.18 22.70 8.82
C MET A 1 -29.82 22.06 8.51
N LYS A 2 -29.23 21.18 9.36
CA LYS A 2 -27.92 20.54 9.10
C LYS A 2 -27.91 19.30 8.18
N LYS A 3 -29.08 18.86 7.67
CA LYS A 3 -29.18 17.61 6.89
C LYS A 3 -29.05 17.82 5.37
N GLN A 4 -29.16 19.05 4.87
CA GLN A 4 -29.06 19.35 3.44
C GLN A 4 -27.62 19.65 2.96
N GLU A 5 -26.71 20.07 3.84
CA GLU A 5 -25.32 20.36 3.45
C GLU A 5 -24.51 19.09 3.10
N ASN A 6 -24.91 17.92 3.62
CA ASN A 6 -24.23 16.65 3.31
C ASN A 6 -24.56 16.10 1.92
N ILE A 7 -25.73 16.42 1.36
CA ILE A 7 -26.13 15.92 0.03
C ILE A 7 -25.38 16.69 -1.07
N LEU A 8 -25.12 17.98 -0.86
CA LEU A 8 -24.42 18.81 -1.84
C LEU A 8 -22.93 18.41 -1.99
N ASN A 9 -22.26 18.04 -0.89
CA ASN A 9 -20.87 17.56 -0.93
C ASN A 9 -20.72 16.19 -1.61
N ILE A 10 -21.72 15.31 -1.49
CA ILE A 10 -21.71 14.00 -2.17
C ILE A 10 -21.94 14.17 -3.68
N ILE A 11 -22.81 15.10 -4.10
CA ILE A 11 -23.05 15.41 -5.52
C ILE A 11 -21.83 16.08 -6.16
N PHE A 12 -21.09 16.91 -5.41
CA PHE A 12 -19.85 17.52 -5.91
C PHE A 12 -18.73 16.49 -6.09
N ALA A 13 -18.60 15.52 -5.17
CA ALA A 13 -17.60 14.45 -5.28
C ALA A 13 -17.89 13.49 -6.44
N LEU A 14 -19.17 13.20 -6.74
CA LEU A 14 -19.54 12.34 -7.86
C LEU A 14 -19.29 13.01 -9.24
N ASN A 15 -19.49 14.33 -9.35
CA ASN A 15 -19.25 15.04 -10.62
C ASN A 15 -17.76 15.14 -10.98
N ILE A 16 -16.87 15.27 -9.99
CA ILE A 16 -15.42 15.24 -10.23
C ILE A 16 -14.98 13.85 -10.70
N PHE A 17 -15.61 12.78 -10.21
CA PHE A 17 -15.29 11.41 -10.62
C PHE A 17 -15.70 11.12 -12.08
N VAL A 18 -16.84 11.67 -12.55
CA VAL A 18 -17.31 11.49 -13.93
C VAL A 18 -16.50 12.34 -14.94
N MET A 19 -16.04 13.53 -14.55
CA MET A 19 -15.20 14.35 -15.45
C MET A 19 -13.79 13.77 -15.67
N CYS A 20 -13.21 13.05 -14.70
CA CYS A 20 -11.89 12.44 -14.88
C CYS A 20 -11.88 11.23 -15.84
N ILE A 21 -13.00 10.52 -16.00
CA ILE A 21 -13.09 9.36 -16.91
C ILE A 21 -13.24 9.81 -18.38
N SER A 22 -13.76 11.02 -18.62
CA SER A 22 -14.02 11.52 -19.97
C SER A 22 -12.78 12.09 -20.69
N ALA A 23 -11.66 12.29 -19.97
CA ALA A 23 -10.43 12.87 -20.54
C ALA A 23 -9.46 11.83 -21.14
N TYR A 24 -9.77 10.52 -21.07
CA TYR A 24 -8.89 9.45 -21.57
C TYR A 24 -9.26 8.90 -22.96
N PHE A 25 -10.30 9.42 -23.61
CA PHE A 25 -10.81 8.91 -24.89
C PHE A 25 -10.79 9.92 -26.04
N THR A 26 -9.78 10.78 -26.18
CA THR A 26 -9.66 11.61 -27.39
C THR A 26 -8.24 12.02 -27.78
N VAL A 27 -7.29 11.09 -27.95
CA VAL A 27 -6.12 11.35 -28.82
C VAL A 27 -5.69 10.07 -29.54
N SER A 28 -6.37 9.74 -30.63
CA SER A 28 -5.83 8.87 -31.68
C SER A 28 -6.56 9.19 -32.98
N GLY A 29 -6.09 10.22 -33.67
CA GLY A 29 -6.60 10.60 -34.97
C GLY A 29 -5.67 11.60 -35.64
N VAL A 30 -5.27 11.25 -36.87
CA VAL A 30 -4.63 12.09 -37.90
C VAL A 30 -3.09 12.17 -37.85
N ILE A 31 -2.43 11.22 -38.53
CA ILE A 31 -1.18 11.51 -39.24
C ILE A 31 -1.47 11.41 -40.74
N PHE A 32 -1.48 12.58 -41.37
CA PHE A 32 -1.69 12.80 -42.79
C PHE A 32 -0.38 12.59 -43.56
N MET A 33 -0.49 11.95 -44.73
CA MET A 33 0.58 11.69 -45.68
C MET A 33 1.15 12.98 -46.29
N MET A 34 2.47 13.02 -46.50
CA MET A 34 3.06 13.59 -47.72
C MET A 34 4.34 12.82 -48.05
N GLY A 35 4.37 12.28 -49.27
CA GLY A 35 5.49 11.51 -49.79
C GLY A 35 6.56 12.35 -50.48
N HIS A 36 7.71 11.73 -50.76
CA HIS A 36 8.52 12.06 -51.92
C HIS A 36 9.40 10.88 -52.36
N LYS A 37 9.24 10.53 -53.64
CA LYS A 37 10.20 10.00 -54.64
C LYS A 37 11.13 8.82 -54.31
N LYS A 38 10.76 7.68 -54.92
CA LYS A 38 11.53 6.79 -55.83
C LYS A 38 13.07 6.84 -55.77
N THR A 39 13.66 5.69 -55.43
CA THR A 39 14.73 5.06 -56.23
C THR A 39 14.64 3.53 -56.09
N SER A 40 14.76 2.87 -57.23
CA SER A 40 14.60 1.44 -57.51
C SER A 40 15.83 0.60 -57.19
N ALA A 41 15.61 -0.62 -56.68
CA ALA A 41 16.53 -1.76 -56.82
C ALA A 41 15.71 -3.08 -56.82
N PRO A 42 16.17 -4.13 -57.53
CA PRO A 42 15.34 -5.28 -57.94
C PRO A 42 15.07 -6.32 -56.84
N PRO A 43 14.06 -7.19 -57.00
CA PRO A 43 13.67 -8.17 -56.00
C PRO A 43 14.54 -9.44 -56.05
N THR A 44 15.13 -9.80 -54.91
CA THR A 44 15.80 -11.10 -54.72
C THR A 44 14.83 -12.09 -54.08
N ALA A 45 14.53 -13.14 -54.83
CA ALA A 45 14.12 -14.49 -54.44
C ALA A 45 13.13 -14.66 -53.27
N THR A 46 11.86 -14.87 -53.65
CA THR A 46 10.85 -15.59 -52.87
C THR A 46 11.36 -16.98 -52.49
N GLN A 47 11.74 -17.19 -51.22
CA GLN A 47 11.79 -18.53 -50.65
C GLN A 47 10.38 -18.97 -50.26
N VAL A 48 9.87 -19.92 -51.01
CA VAL A 48 8.69 -20.72 -50.66
C VAL A 48 9.03 -21.49 -49.39
N ARG A 49 8.51 -21.06 -48.23
CA ARG A 49 8.47 -21.90 -47.03
C ARG A 49 7.35 -22.91 -47.21
N GLU A 50 7.78 -24.14 -47.45
CA GLU A 50 6.98 -25.36 -47.37
C GLU A 50 6.31 -25.43 -45.99
N ALA A 51 4.98 -25.48 -45.97
CA ALA A 51 4.20 -25.59 -44.75
C ALA A 51 4.39 -26.99 -44.17
N ALA A 52 4.95 -27.08 -42.96
CA ALA A 52 5.04 -28.31 -42.21
C ALA A 52 3.62 -28.89 -41.96
N PRO A 53 3.43 -30.21 -42.06
CA PRO A 53 2.14 -30.84 -41.82
C PRO A 53 1.71 -30.64 -40.37
N ALA A 54 0.45 -30.21 -40.20
CA ALA A 54 -0.19 -30.04 -38.90
C ALA A 54 -0.13 -31.34 -38.09
N ALA A 55 0.56 -31.29 -36.95
CA ALA A 55 0.57 -32.39 -36.00
C ALA A 55 -0.85 -32.62 -35.46
N LYS A 56 -1.29 -33.88 -35.52
CA LYS A 56 -2.55 -34.36 -34.93
C LYS A 56 -2.55 -34.04 -33.42
N PRO A 57 -3.65 -33.49 -32.86
CA PRO A 57 -3.75 -33.30 -31.43
C PRO A 57 -3.59 -34.64 -30.71
N ALA A 58 -2.63 -34.73 -29.80
CA ALA A 58 -2.50 -35.86 -28.92
C ALA A 58 -3.73 -35.91 -28.00
N GLU A 59 -4.42 -37.04 -28.02
CA GLU A 59 -5.57 -37.32 -27.17
C GLU A 59 -5.09 -37.37 -25.72
N GLN A 60 -5.43 -36.33 -24.96
CA GLN A 60 -5.07 -36.20 -23.56
C GLN A 60 -5.91 -37.21 -22.77
N PRO A 61 -5.30 -38.20 -22.08
CA PRO A 61 -6.05 -39.19 -21.32
C PRO A 61 -6.86 -38.50 -20.23
N ALA A 62 -8.11 -38.95 -20.06
CA ALA A 62 -9.02 -38.42 -19.06
C ALA A 62 -8.37 -38.44 -17.66
N PRO A 63 -8.56 -37.38 -16.86
CA PRO A 63 -8.04 -37.35 -15.50
C PRO A 63 -8.66 -38.49 -14.68
N PRO A 64 -7.88 -39.13 -13.78
CA PRO A 64 -8.40 -40.19 -12.92
C PRO A 64 -9.54 -39.65 -12.05
N PRO A 65 -10.53 -40.49 -11.71
CA PRO A 65 -11.64 -40.10 -10.85
C PRO A 65 -11.11 -39.62 -9.49
N ALA A 66 -11.67 -38.51 -9.01
CA ALA A 66 -11.33 -37.95 -7.71
C ALA A 66 -11.56 -38.99 -6.59
N PRO A 67 -10.63 -39.12 -5.62
CA PRO A 67 -10.82 -40.02 -4.50
C PRO A 67 -12.05 -39.61 -3.70
N ALA A 68 -12.95 -40.57 -3.46
CA ALA A 68 -14.12 -40.40 -2.62
C ALA A 68 -13.66 -39.96 -1.21
N MET A 69 -14.01 -38.73 -0.82
CA MET A 69 -13.76 -38.25 0.53
C MET A 69 -14.66 -39.02 1.48
N ALA A 70 -14.04 -39.82 2.35
CA ALA A 70 -14.71 -40.47 3.46
C ALA A 70 -15.28 -39.40 4.40
N GLU A 71 -16.61 -39.40 4.55
CA GLU A 71 -17.36 -38.59 5.49
C GLU A 71 -16.94 -38.96 6.92
N LYS A 72 -16.09 -38.13 7.52
CA LYS A 72 -15.63 -38.29 8.90
C LYS A 72 -16.76 -37.83 9.83
N ALA A 73 -17.42 -38.79 10.46
CA ALA A 73 -18.47 -38.57 11.44
C ALA A 73 -18.05 -37.55 12.50
N ALA A 74 -18.94 -36.58 12.76
CA ALA A 74 -18.77 -35.56 13.76
C ALA A 74 -18.71 -36.16 15.18
N PRO A 75 -17.81 -35.70 16.05
CA PRO A 75 -17.80 -36.12 17.45
C PRO A 75 -19.01 -35.55 18.20
N PRO A 76 -19.53 -36.27 19.22
CA PRO A 76 -20.69 -35.85 19.99
C PRO A 76 -20.41 -34.59 20.81
N ALA A 77 -21.42 -33.72 20.89
CA ALA A 77 -21.40 -32.48 21.65
C ALA A 77 -21.11 -32.75 23.14
N ALA A 78 -20.02 -32.16 23.63
CA ALA A 78 -19.71 -32.14 25.05
C ALA A 78 -20.68 -31.20 25.76
N ALA A 79 -21.35 -31.70 26.79
CA ALA A 79 -22.25 -30.94 27.64
C ALA A 79 -21.51 -29.79 28.34
N GLU A 80 -21.96 -28.55 28.10
CA GLU A 80 -21.51 -27.36 28.83
C GLU A 80 -21.88 -27.47 30.31
N LYS A 81 -20.87 -27.36 31.18
CA LYS A 81 -21.08 -27.13 32.61
C LYS A 81 -21.59 -25.70 32.84
N PRO A 82 -22.51 -25.49 33.79
CA PRO A 82 -23.00 -24.16 34.12
C PRO A 82 -21.87 -23.26 34.64
N SER A 83 -21.77 -22.07 34.05
CA SER A 83 -20.85 -21.01 34.44
C SER A 83 -21.19 -20.51 35.86
N PRO A 84 -20.20 -20.35 36.76
CA PRO A 84 -20.44 -19.79 38.08
C PRO A 84 -20.88 -18.33 38.00
N GLU A 85 -21.86 -18.00 38.83
CA GLU A 85 -22.46 -16.69 39.00
C GLU A 85 -21.38 -15.66 39.45
N PRO A 86 -21.32 -14.46 38.84
CA PRO A 86 -20.31 -13.47 39.17
C PRO A 86 -20.52 -12.91 40.58
N ALA A 87 -19.50 -13.06 41.43
CA ALA A 87 -19.46 -12.46 42.75
C ALA A 87 -19.57 -10.93 42.64
N LYS A 88 -20.54 -10.35 43.35
CA LYS A 88 -20.74 -8.90 43.46
C LYS A 88 -19.52 -8.28 44.13
N GLU A 89 -18.75 -7.49 43.38
CA GLU A 89 -17.66 -6.70 43.94
C GLU A 89 -18.22 -5.64 44.92
N PRO A 90 -17.53 -5.42 46.07
CA PRO A 90 -17.93 -4.40 47.03
C PRO A 90 -17.75 -3.00 46.43
N VAL A 91 -18.84 -2.22 46.48
CA VAL A 91 -18.88 -0.80 46.12
C VAL A 91 -17.83 -0.03 46.93
N LYS A 92 -16.75 0.40 46.27
CA LYS A 92 -15.74 1.25 46.88
C LYS A 92 -16.34 2.63 47.17
N THR A 93 -16.26 3.03 48.43
CA THR A 93 -16.60 4.36 48.93
C THR A 93 -15.81 5.43 48.15
N PRO A 94 -16.44 6.53 47.69
CA PRO A 94 -15.75 7.59 46.97
C PRO A 94 -14.70 8.26 47.87
N GLU A 95 -13.43 8.15 47.47
CA GLU A 95 -12.31 8.80 48.14
C GLU A 95 -12.38 10.32 47.94
N LYS A 96 -12.24 11.06 49.03
CA LYS A 96 -12.36 12.52 49.08
C LYS A 96 -11.27 13.15 48.20
N PRO A 97 -11.59 14.12 47.31
CA PRO A 97 -10.60 14.74 46.44
C PRO A 97 -9.47 15.36 47.25
N GLN A 98 -8.24 14.87 47.07
CA GLN A 98 -7.07 15.50 47.66
C GLN A 98 -6.78 16.85 46.95
N PRO A 99 -6.35 17.88 47.67
CA PRO A 99 -5.97 19.17 47.07
C PRO A 99 -4.82 18.97 46.09
N VAL A 100 -5.06 19.29 44.82
CA VAL A 100 -4.04 19.22 43.76
C VAL A 100 -2.97 20.26 44.09
N LYS A 101 -1.76 19.79 44.45
CA LYS A 101 -0.59 20.68 44.59
C LYS A 101 -0.35 21.40 43.26
N PRO A 102 -0.07 22.72 43.26
CA PRO A 102 0.23 23.46 42.04
C PRO A 102 1.35 22.77 41.27
N GLN A 103 1.05 22.34 40.04
CA GLN A 103 2.06 21.78 39.14
C GLN A 103 3.09 22.88 38.83
N PRO A 104 4.40 22.61 38.98
CA PRO A 104 5.43 23.56 38.58
C PRO A 104 5.23 23.99 37.13
N PRO A 105 5.47 25.27 36.79
CA PRO A 105 5.32 25.76 35.42
C PRO A 105 6.13 24.89 34.45
N LEU A 106 5.46 24.39 33.40
CA LEU A 106 6.09 23.59 32.35
C LEU A 106 7.36 24.29 31.87
N ALA A 107 8.51 23.66 32.10
CA ALA A 107 9.79 24.13 31.60
C ALA A 107 9.66 24.32 30.07
N LYS A 108 10.07 25.49 29.57
CA LYS A 108 10.09 25.80 28.13
C LYS A 108 10.86 24.68 27.42
N ALA A 109 10.21 24.03 26.46
CA ALA A 109 10.81 22.96 25.68
C ALA A 109 12.16 23.42 25.09
N ALA A 110 13.19 22.58 25.22
CA ALA A 110 14.51 22.87 24.67
C ALA A 110 14.42 23.18 23.16
N PRO A 111 15.28 24.06 22.63
CA PRO A 111 15.29 24.39 21.20
C PRO A 111 15.53 23.12 20.36
N LYS A 112 14.61 22.82 19.43
CA LYS A 112 14.72 21.67 18.52
C LYS A 112 15.99 21.80 17.67
N LYS A 113 16.79 20.73 17.58
CA LYS A 113 17.99 20.64 16.72
C LYS A 113 17.64 21.04 15.27
N PRO A 114 18.52 21.73 14.53
CA PRO A 114 18.26 22.04 13.12
C PRO A 114 17.97 20.77 12.33
N ALA A 115 16.93 20.81 11.50
CA ALA A 115 16.52 19.68 10.67
C ALA A 115 17.52 19.44 9.52
N PHE A 116 17.76 18.17 9.18
CA PHE A 116 18.56 17.79 8.02
C PHE A 116 17.83 18.19 6.73
N LYS A 117 18.53 18.82 5.78
CA LYS A 117 17.93 19.31 4.53
C LYS A 117 18.38 18.47 3.35
N ILE A 118 17.41 18.07 2.53
CA ILE A 118 17.65 17.33 1.29
C ILE A 118 17.70 18.31 0.10
N ASN A 119 18.77 18.25 -0.70
CA ASN A 119 19.05 19.25 -1.73
C ASN A 119 18.64 18.88 -3.16
N SER A 120 18.09 17.70 -3.41
CA SER A 120 17.60 17.27 -4.74
C SER A 120 16.16 17.68 -5.03
N ALA A 121 15.78 17.72 -6.32
CA ALA A 121 14.39 17.96 -6.74
C ALA A 121 13.49 16.75 -6.49
N THR A 122 14.05 15.55 -6.71
CA THR A 122 13.47 14.26 -6.35
C THR A 122 14.48 13.54 -5.47
N TYR A 123 14.01 12.88 -4.41
CA TYR A 123 14.86 12.09 -3.53
C TYR A 123 14.42 10.63 -3.54
N MET A 124 15.34 9.71 -3.82
CA MET A 124 15.11 8.28 -3.67
C MET A 124 15.25 7.93 -2.19
N LEU A 125 14.13 7.63 -1.55
CA LEU A 125 14.12 7.16 -0.17
C LEU A 125 14.43 5.66 -0.12
N ASP A 126 13.93 4.86 -1.07
CA ASP A 126 14.30 3.45 -1.18
C ASP A 126 13.97 2.90 -2.56
N ASP A 127 14.90 2.18 -3.18
CA ASP A 127 14.69 1.42 -4.41
C ASP A 127 14.69 -0.10 -4.16
N PHE A 128 14.90 -0.52 -2.91
CA PHE A 128 14.98 -1.89 -2.42
C PHE A 128 16.04 -2.80 -3.07
N ASN A 129 16.89 -2.27 -3.95
CA ASN A 129 17.90 -3.03 -4.70
C ASN A 129 19.08 -3.47 -3.83
N SER A 130 19.39 -2.69 -2.80
CA SER A 130 20.48 -2.99 -1.86
C SER A 130 20.14 -4.09 -0.86
N GLY A 131 18.85 -4.25 -0.53
CA GLY A 131 18.40 -5.01 0.63
C GLY A 131 18.93 -4.54 1.98
N ALA A 132 19.38 -3.29 2.06
CA ALA A 132 19.74 -2.67 3.32
C ALA A 132 18.52 -2.56 4.25
N ALA A 133 18.77 -2.62 5.56
CA ALA A 133 17.74 -2.37 6.57
C ALA A 133 17.48 -0.87 6.79
N ASN A 134 18.17 -0.01 6.04
CA ASN A 134 18.11 1.44 6.15
C ASN A 134 17.61 2.04 4.83
N ASN A 135 16.88 3.14 4.94
CA ASN A 135 16.49 3.93 3.79
C ASN A 135 17.66 4.78 3.28
N GLY A 136 17.45 5.48 2.18
CA GLY A 136 18.45 6.35 1.54
C GLY A 136 18.91 7.54 2.39
N LEU A 137 18.35 7.76 3.60
CA LEU A 137 18.86 8.72 4.58
C LEU A 137 19.63 8.05 5.73
N ASP A 138 19.96 6.76 5.57
CA ASP A 138 20.58 5.90 6.56
C ASP A 138 19.73 5.68 7.83
N PHE A 139 18.42 5.97 7.78
CA PHE A 139 17.50 5.69 8.89
C PHE A 139 16.87 4.30 8.78
N GLU A 140 16.50 3.74 9.93
CA GLU A 140 15.91 2.41 10.03
C GLU A 140 14.63 2.24 9.20
N THR A 141 14.51 1.09 8.55
CA THR A 141 13.25 0.57 8.02
C THR A 141 12.83 -0.65 8.80
N GLY A 142 11.53 -0.96 8.80
CA GLY A 142 11.06 -2.13 9.54
C GLY A 142 9.59 -2.39 9.40
N SER A 143 9.06 -3.20 10.31
CA SER A 143 7.65 -3.54 10.32
C SER A 143 7.03 -3.47 11.71
N VAL A 144 5.73 -3.17 11.74
CA VAL A 144 4.91 -3.21 12.94
C VAL A 144 3.76 -4.18 12.71
N SER A 145 3.46 -4.98 13.73
CA SER A 145 2.29 -5.86 13.79
C SER A 145 1.57 -5.65 15.12
N LYS A 146 0.25 -5.44 15.08
CA LYS A 146 -0.56 -5.23 16.29
C LYS A 146 -1.90 -5.97 16.20
N TYR A 147 -2.44 -6.28 17.39
CA TYR A 147 -3.77 -6.87 17.57
C TYR A 147 -4.02 -8.14 16.75
N GLY A 148 -3.01 -9.00 16.63
CA GLY A 148 -3.08 -10.27 15.89
C GLY A 148 -2.83 -10.16 14.38
N GLY A 149 -2.47 -8.98 13.86
CA GLY A 149 -1.94 -8.87 12.50
C GLY A 149 -0.55 -9.49 12.40
N THR A 150 -0.22 -10.05 11.23
CA THR A 150 1.11 -10.60 10.93
C THR A 150 1.62 -10.09 9.59
N ILE A 151 2.92 -9.84 9.54
CA ILE A 151 3.63 -9.33 8.36
C ILE A 151 4.92 -10.10 8.17
N LYS A 152 5.22 -10.42 6.91
CA LYS A 152 6.55 -10.81 6.47
C LYS A 152 6.94 -9.88 5.34
N TYR A 153 8.16 -9.35 5.38
CA TYR A 153 8.67 -8.50 4.32
C TYR A 153 10.10 -8.92 3.95
N PHE A 154 10.43 -8.78 2.68
CA PHE A 154 11.76 -9.08 2.14
C PHE A 154 11.93 -8.46 0.76
N VAL A 155 13.19 -8.32 0.35
CA VAL A 155 13.55 -7.97 -1.03
C VAL A 155 13.20 -9.13 -1.95
N TYR A 156 12.34 -8.87 -2.91
CA TYR A 156 11.87 -9.82 -3.90
C TYR A 156 12.49 -9.52 -5.25
N LYS A 157 13.25 -10.49 -5.76
CA LYS A 157 13.80 -10.49 -7.13
C LYS A 157 12.92 -11.40 -7.98
N SER A 158 12.17 -10.80 -8.90
CA SER A 158 11.26 -11.55 -9.77
C SER A 158 11.98 -12.07 -11.00
N ASN A 159 11.57 -13.25 -11.47
CA ASN A 159 11.92 -13.79 -12.78
C ASN A 159 10.74 -13.72 -13.77
N LEU A 160 9.64 -13.05 -13.40
CA LEU A 160 8.46 -12.91 -14.24
C LEU A 160 8.68 -11.82 -15.29
N SER A 161 8.19 -12.05 -16.51
CA SER A 161 8.31 -11.09 -17.62
C SER A 161 7.60 -9.76 -17.36
N GLU A 162 6.50 -9.77 -16.61
CA GLU A 162 5.77 -8.57 -16.19
C GLU A 162 6.56 -7.66 -15.22
N ASP A 163 7.63 -8.21 -14.62
CA ASP A 163 8.54 -7.49 -13.73
C ASP A 163 9.86 -7.12 -14.44
N ALA A 164 9.95 -7.36 -15.75
CA ALA A 164 11.15 -7.07 -16.53
C ALA A 164 11.59 -5.60 -16.39
N GLY A 165 12.88 -5.39 -16.15
CA GLY A 165 13.46 -4.06 -15.93
C GLY A 165 13.53 -3.61 -14.47
N ARG A 166 12.95 -4.36 -13.53
CA ARG A 166 13.16 -4.17 -12.09
C ARG A 166 14.19 -5.16 -11.58
N GLU A 167 15.20 -4.67 -10.87
CA GLU A 167 16.18 -5.56 -10.23
C GLU A 167 15.55 -6.24 -9.01
N SER A 168 14.84 -5.47 -8.18
CA SER A 168 14.12 -6.00 -7.02
C SER A 168 12.97 -5.09 -6.59
N SER A 169 12.23 -5.52 -5.58
CA SER A 169 11.16 -4.75 -4.94
C SER A 169 10.97 -5.21 -3.50
N LEU A 170 10.33 -4.41 -2.66
CA LEU A 170 9.85 -4.88 -1.37
C LEU A 170 8.58 -5.71 -1.56
N LYS A 171 8.59 -6.99 -1.18
CA LYS A 171 7.36 -7.78 -1.04
C LYS A 171 6.90 -7.76 0.41
N MET A 172 5.67 -7.33 0.64
CA MET A 172 5.00 -7.33 1.94
C MET A 172 3.85 -8.33 1.92
N ILE A 173 4.02 -9.46 2.60
CA ILE A 173 2.97 -10.47 2.85
C ILE A 173 2.28 -10.10 4.15
N PHE A 174 0.96 -9.90 4.12
CA PHE A 174 0.18 -9.49 5.28
C PHE A 174 -0.95 -10.48 5.58
N ASN A 175 -1.30 -10.60 6.86
CA ASN A 175 -2.56 -11.18 7.31
C ASN A 175 -3.08 -10.34 8.48
N VAL A 176 -4.25 -9.74 8.31
CA VAL A 176 -4.97 -8.93 9.29
C VAL A 176 -6.31 -9.55 9.69
N ALA A 177 -6.56 -10.82 9.34
CA ALA A 177 -7.85 -11.48 9.58
C ALA A 177 -8.17 -11.69 11.07
N GLY A 178 -7.17 -11.65 11.96
CA GLY A 178 -7.30 -12.04 13.37
C GLY A 178 -8.32 -11.25 14.19
N THR A 179 -8.27 -9.92 14.17
CA THR A 179 -9.23 -9.07 14.91
C THR A 179 -9.66 -7.85 14.09
N PRO A 180 -10.83 -7.25 14.35
CA PRO A 180 -11.25 -6.02 13.65
C PRO A 180 -10.30 -4.83 13.83
N LYS A 181 -9.43 -4.87 14.84
CA LYS A 181 -8.40 -3.85 15.12
C LYS A 181 -7.02 -4.26 14.60
N ALA A 182 -6.85 -5.45 14.04
CA ALA A 182 -5.58 -5.94 13.52
C ALA A 182 -5.06 -5.01 12.43
N TYR A 183 -3.77 -4.69 12.51
CA TYR A 183 -3.08 -3.99 11.46
C TYR A 183 -1.62 -4.38 11.40
N VAL A 184 -1.05 -4.16 10.23
CA VAL A 184 0.38 -4.29 9.99
C VAL A 184 0.87 -3.12 9.15
N SER A 185 2.16 -2.81 9.27
CA SER A 185 2.78 -1.83 8.40
C SER A 185 4.26 -2.13 8.16
N TYR A 186 4.73 -1.83 6.96
CA TYR A 186 6.15 -1.59 6.71
C TYR A 186 6.41 -0.08 6.81
N PHE A 187 7.50 0.33 7.48
CA PHE A 187 7.83 1.73 7.69
C PHE A 187 9.25 2.06 7.26
N SER A 188 9.44 3.32 6.87
CA SER A 188 10.72 3.97 6.61
C SER A 188 10.80 5.18 7.55
N LYS A 189 11.73 5.13 8.50
CA LYS A 189 11.86 6.12 9.57
C LYS A 189 12.48 7.42 9.05
N MET A 190 12.10 8.53 9.63
CA MET A 190 12.66 9.85 9.33
C MET A 190 12.97 10.54 10.66
N GLU A 191 14.20 11.00 10.87
CA GLU A 191 14.59 11.67 12.11
C GLU A 191 14.96 13.12 11.86
N ASN A 192 14.08 14.03 12.29
CA ASN A 192 14.22 15.48 12.18
C ASN A 192 14.71 15.96 10.80
N VAL A 193 13.96 15.64 9.75
CA VAL A 193 14.26 16.00 8.35
C VAL A 193 13.33 17.12 7.86
N ASP A 194 13.86 18.06 7.07
CA ASP A 194 13.09 19.07 6.36
C ASP A 194 12.77 18.56 4.94
N ILE A 195 11.54 18.07 4.79
CA ILE A 195 10.96 17.65 3.51
C ILE A 195 9.94 18.66 2.97
N SER A 196 9.90 19.89 3.53
CA SER A 196 8.88 20.90 3.20
C SER A 196 8.94 21.42 1.76
N ARG A 197 10.05 21.18 1.06
CA ARG A 197 10.20 21.47 -0.36
C ARG A 197 9.45 20.49 -1.27
N TYR A 198 9.20 19.28 -0.80
CA TYR A 198 8.50 18.24 -1.55
C TYR A 198 6.99 18.41 -1.39
N LYS A 199 6.26 18.02 -2.43
CA LYS A 199 4.79 18.14 -2.50
C LYS A 199 4.10 16.80 -2.34
N ARG A 200 4.82 15.70 -2.59
CA ARG A 200 4.24 14.36 -2.63
C ARG A 200 5.26 13.27 -2.30
N ILE A 201 4.71 12.11 -1.95
CA ILE A 201 5.41 10.83 -1.96
C ILE A 201 5.01 10.11 -3.25
N ALA A 202 5.94 9.44 -3.91
CA ALA A 202 5.63 8.58 -5.05
C ALA A 202 6.34 7.23 -4.93
N PHE A 203 5.72 6.18 -5.45
CA PHE A 203 6.29 4.83 -5.50
C PHE A 203 5.52 3.99 -6.51
N ASP A 204 6.13 2.92 -7.00
CA ASP A 204 5.45 1.90 -7.78
C ASP A 204 4.83 0.85 -6.85
N VAL A 205 3.63 0.38 -7.20
CA VAL A 205 2.95 -0.68 -6.44
C VAL A 205 2.34 -1.72 -7.37
N LYS A 206 2.35 -2.98 -6.93
CA LYS A 206 1.61 -4.10 -7.52
C LYS A 206 1.02 -4.96 -6.41
N GLY A 207 -0.16 -5.52 -6.63
CA GLY A 207 -0.81 -6.52 -5.78
C GLY A 207 -0.62 -7.91 -6.35
N SER A 208 -0.62 -8.94 -5.50
CA SER A 208 -0.55 -10.33 -5.97
C SER A 208 -1.83 -10.73 -6.71
N ASP A 209 -2.97 -10.42 -6.10
CA ASP A 209 -4.30 -10.77 -6.60
C ASP A 209 -4.99 -9.57 -7.27
N GLY A 210 -4.57 -8.35 -6.90
CA GLY A 210 -5.22 -7.12 -7.28
C GLY A 210 -6.46 -6.85 -6.43
N GLY A 211 -6.69 -5.57 -6.12
CA GLY A 211 -7.76 -5.14 -5.23
C GLY A 211 -7.38 -5.12 -3.75
N GLU A 212 -6.13 -5.47 -3.40
CA GLU A 212 -5.58 -5.27 -2.05
C GLU A 212 -5.69 -3.78 -1.70
N THR A 213 -6.43 -3.45 -0.64
CA THR A 213 -6.46 -2.10 -0.12
C THR A 213 -5.39 -1.92 0.95
N PHE A 214 -4.71 -0.79 0.86
CA PHE A 214 -3.67 -0.40 1.81
C PHE A 214 -3.76 1.10 2.04
N MET A 215 -2.98 1.59 2.99
CA MET A 215 -2.86 3.00 3.30
C MET A 215 -1.42 3.43 3.27
N VAL A 216 -1.19 4.67 2.83
CA VAL A 216 0.05 5.38 3.10
C VAL A 216 -0.17 6.23 4.34
N SER A 217 0.65 5.99 5.36
CA SER A 217 0.67 6.75 6.59
C SER A 217 1.91 7.66 6.60
N VAL A 218 1.70 8.91 6.95
CA VAL A 218 2.74 9.94 7.07
C VAL A 218 2.68 10.47 8.49
N ASP A 219 3.72 10.20 9.26
CA ASP A 219 3.85 10.57 10.67
C ASP A 219 4.96 11.62 10.81
N ASP A 220 4.63 12.82 11.27
CA ASP A 220 5.63 13.88 11.52
C ASP A 220 6.23 13.83 12.94
N GLY A 221 5.83 12.85 13.77
CA GLY A 221 6.21 12.71 15.18
C GLY A 221 5.19 13.33 16.14
N GLU A 222 4.31 14.22 15.67
CA GLU A 222 3.22 14.85 16.44
C GLU A 222 1.83 14.44 15.92
N LYS A 223 1.72 14.21 14.60
CA LYS A 223 0.49 13.92 13.86
C LYS A 223 0.73 12.84 12.83
N VAL A 224 -0.23 11.93 12.79
CA VAL A 224 -0.32 10.91 11.77
C VAL A 224 -1.45 11.25 10.79
N ALA A 225 -1.11 11.36 9.52
CA ALA A 225 -2.04 11.50 8.42
C ALA A 225 -2.01 10.26 7.52
N LYS A 226 -3.15 9.90 6.94
CA LYS A 226 -3.34 8.65 6.20
C LYS A 226 -4.09 8.90 4.90
N MET A 227 -3.78 8.11 3.87
CA MET A 227 -4.53 8.05 2.61
C MET A 227 -4.71 6.59 2.20
N MET A 228 -5.95 6.20 1.86
CA MET A 228 -6.28 4.86 1.38
C MET A 228 -6.06 4.73 -0.12
N LEU A 229 -5.54 3.59 -0.55
CA LEU A 229 -5.19 3.24 -1.92
C LEU A 229 -5.51 1.76 -2.18
N PHE A 230 -5.43 1.35 -3.45
CA PHE A 230 -5.63 -0.03 -3.88
C PHE A 230 -4.49 -0.51 -4.78
N ALA A 231 -4.00 -1.74 -4.64
CA ALA A 231 -3.05 -2.31 -5.58
C ALA A 231 -3.80 -2.96 -6.75
N SER A 232 -3.23 -2.94 -7.97
CA SER A 232 -3.73 -3.73 -9.09
C SER A 232 -2.73 -4.85 -9.37
N ARG A 233 -3.10 -5.83 -10.23
CA ARG A 233 -2.20 -6.91 -10.66
C ARG A 233 -1.05 -6.44 -11.55
N GLN A 234 -0.97 -5.16 -11.88
CA GLN A 234 0.04 -4.59 -12.75
C GLN A 234 0.75 -3.47 -12.00
N TRP A 235 2.05 -3.31 -12.26
CA TRP A 235 2.79 -2.20 -11.71
C TRP A 235 2.15 -0.88 -12.12
N ARG A 236 1.93 -0.02 -11.12
CA ARG A 236 1.47 1.34 -11.35
C ARG A 236 2.18 2.30 -10.42
N LYS A 237 2.51 3.47 -10.93
CA LYS A 237 2.98 4.57 -10.10
C LYS A 237 1.82 5.11 -9.27
N VAL A 238 2.04 5.20 -7.97
CA VAL A 238 1.20 5.88 -6.99
C VAL A 238 1.82 7.23 -6.68
N VAL A 239 0.96 8.23 -6.56
CA VAL A 239 1.33 9.57 -6.13
C VAL A 239 0.43 9.98 -4.97
N VAL A 240 1.04 10.24 -3.81
CA VAL A 240 0.36 10.70 -2.60
C VAL A 240 0.74 12.15 -2.35
N PRO A 241 -0.08 13.13 -2.78
CA PRO A 241 0.16 14.53 -2.46
C PRO A 241 -0.01 14.78 -0.96
N PHE A 242 0.91 15.49 -0.33
CA PHE A 242 0.80 15.84 1.09
C PHE A 242 -0.47 16.64 1.38
N ALA A 243 -0.92 17.46 0.43
CA ALA A 243 -2.17 18.20 0.51
C ALA A 243 -3.43 17.31 0.48
N GLY A 244 -3.33 16.09 -0.07
CA GLY A 244 -4.44 15.14 -0.13
C GLY A 244 -4.57 14.25 1.12
N LEU A 245 -3.62 14.34 2.05
CA LEU A 245 -3.68 13.60 3.30
C LEU A 245 -4.86 14.08 4.16
N ASN A 246 -5.45 13.17 4.94
CA ASN A 246 -6.61 13.48 5.79
C ASN A 246 -6.32 14.49 6.93
N LYS A 247 -5.04 14.82 7.16
CA LYS A 247 -4.58 15.82 8.13
C LYS A 247 -3.34 16.51 7.60
N LYS A 248 -3.16 17.76 8.03
CA LYS A 248 -1.93 18.52 7.76
C LYS A 248 -0.82 18.08 8.72
N VAL A 249 0.29 17.63 8.15
CA VAL A 249 1.53 17.28 8.84
C VAL A 249 2.58 18.40 8.70
N ASN A 250 3.54 18.43 9.62
CA ASN A 250 4.67 19.32 9.64
C ASN A 250 5.82 18.73 8.82
N LEU A 251 6.00 19.25 7.61
CA LEU A 251 7.04 18.79 6.69
C LEU A 251 8.42 19.40 6.98
N LYS A 252 8.51 20.41 7.87
CA LYS A 252 9.76 21.15 8.14
C LYS A 252 10.63 20.48 9.22
N TYR A 253 9.98 19.81 10.16
CA TYR A 253 10.61 19.11 11.29
C TYR A 253 10.01 17.71 11.38
N PHE A 254 10.22 16.92 10.33
CA PHE A 254 9.58 15.63 10.16
C PHE A 254 10.37 14.55 10.93
N ASP A 255 9.76 14.01 11.99
CA ASP A 255 10.45 13.15 12.99
C ASP A 255 9.75 11.80 13.25
N GLY A 256 8.88 11.38 12.35
CA GLY A 256 8.22 10.07 12.41
C GLY A 256 8.68 9.17 11.27
N GLY A 257 7.89 9.11 10.21
CA GLY A 257 8.18 8.24 9.08
C GLY A 257 7.07 8.16 8.03
N ILE A 258 7.36 7.40 6.99
CA ILE A 258 6.42 7.02 5.94
C ILE A 258 6.17 5.52 6.08
N ALA A 259 4.92 5.09 6.09
CA ALA A 259 4.58 3.68 6.22
C ALA A 259 3.51 3.24 5.22
N ILE A 260 3.68 2.01 4.72
CA ILE A 260 2.66 1.30 3.97
C ILE A 260 1.94 0.37 4.95
N MET A 261 0.63 0.55 5.12
CA MET A 261 -0.16 -0.04 6.19
C MET A 261 -1.37 -0.80 5.64
N VAL A 262 -1.71 -1.93 6.25
CA VAL A 262 -2.96 -2.65 6.01
C VAL A 262 -3.68 -2.81 7.35
N GLU A 263 -4.95 -2.40 7.42
CA GLU A 263 -5.79 -2.51 8.62
C GLU A 263 -7.00 -3.40 8.30
N ASN A 264 -7.39 -4.32 9.19
CA ASN A 264 -8.55 -5.18 8.96
C ASN A 264 -9.79 -4.37 8.60
N LYS A 265 -10.07 -3.29 9.33
CA LYS A 265 -11.28 -2.48 9.17
C LYS A 265 -11.46 -1.92 7.74
N THR A 266 -10.37 -1.68 7.02
CA THR A 266 -10.37 -1.05 5.69
C THR A 266 -9.90 -1.99 4.58
N ALA A 267 -9.30 -3.12 4.94
CA ALA A 267 -8.80 -4.13 4.02
C ALA A 267 -9.95 -4.85 3.29
N ASN A 268 -9.97 -4.81 1.96
CA ASN A 268 -10.86 -5.64 1.14
C ASN A 268 -10.45 -7.11 1.19
N LEU A 269 -9.13 -7.36 1.15
CA LEU A 269 -8.52 -8.67 1.33
C LEU A 269 -7.85 -8.72 2.70
N LYS A 270 -8.21 -9.70 3.55
CA LYS A 270 -7.66 -9.80 4.91
C LYS A 270 -6.28 -10.42 4.96
N GLU A 271 -5.87 -11.06 3.88
CA GLU A 271 -4.55 -11.61 3.67
C GLU A 271 -4.17 -11.41 2.20
N GLY A 272 -2.87 -11.33 1.93
CA GLY A 272 -2.39 -11.09 0.58
C GLY A 272 -0.94 -10.63 0.56
N SER A 273 -0.51 -10.14 -0.60
CA SER A 273 0.81 -9.54 -0.75
C SER A 273 0.75 -8.30 -1.62
N ILE A 274 1.48 -7.27 -1.22
CA ILE A 274 1.77 -6.11 -2.06
C ILE A 274 3.27 -6.00 -2.31
N TYR A 275 3.62 -5.48 -3.48
CA TYR A 275 4.98 -5.22 -3.92
C TYR A 275 5.13 -3.72 -4.06
N ILE A 276 6.21 -3.16 -3.53
CA ILE A 276 6.50 -1.72 -3.53
C ILE A 276 7.90 -1.51 -4.09
N ASP A 277 8.07 -0.49 -4.92
CA ASP A 277 9.34 -0.14 -5.53
C ASP A 277 9.47 1.38 -5.70
N ASN A 278 10.68 1.90 -5.86
CA ASN A 278 11.00 3.31 -6.15
C ASN A 278 10.31 4.33 -5.22
N LEU A 279 10.43 4.15 -3.91
CA LEU A 279 9.89 5.09 -2.93
C LEU A 279 10.66 6.41 -2.96
N THR A 280 9.97 7.49 -3.34
CA THR A 280 10.56 8.79 -3.61
C THR A 280 9.80 9.94 -2.95
N LEU A 281 10.51 11.04 -2.71
CA LEU A 281 9.96 12.37 -2.41
C LEU A 281 10.07 13.26 -3.66
N GLU A 282 8.98 13.92 -4.06
CA GLU A 282 8.90 14.82 -5.22
C GLU A 282 8.17 16.14 -4.93
#